data_AF-A0A096BPP4-F1
#
_entry.id   AF-A0A096BPP4-F1
#
_cell.length_a   1.000
_cell.length_b   1.000
_cell.length_c   1.000
_cell.angle_alpha   90.00
_cell.angle_beta   90.00
_cell.angle_gamma   90.00
#
_symmetry.space_group_name_H-M   'P 1'
#
loop_
_entity.id
_entity.type
_entity.pdbx_description
1 polymer ?
#
loop_
_entity_poly.entity_id
_entity_poly.type
_entity_poly.pdbx_seq_one_letter_code
_entity_poly.pdbx_strand_id
1 'polypeptide(L)'
;MKAEITSFNNSFFEYLCGFVWFDQDRLETLMKRYPIGATEQGEPIFWHINSEHKITNGRILTMDSETGKIYDASWYYQDKRPTCLFGEYLLDSLPSPTVALVKDEMTAAVMSCFRTPYVWLATGNEKATPTDLLPLVGKSVVVFPDKGDYSKWQETLQAVPDLQFHISDVMEKAQGDCHTIAQMVLSQQPLRPTEVEAALMRMEDANPNIALLVKALGLEVVGHFTHQRHSQG
;
A
#
# COMPACT_ATOMS: atom_id res chain seq x y z
N MET A 1 21.15 3.21 12.15
CA MET A 1 19.68 3.15 12.19
C MET A 1 19.30 1.83 12.85
N LYS A 2 18.67 1.86 14.03
CA LYS A 2 17.98 0.68 14.56
C LYS A 2 16.60 0.69 13.90
N ALA A 3 16.31 -0.32 13.10
CA ALA A 3 15.03 -0.47 12.43
C ALA A 3 14.53 -1.89 12.70
N GLU A 4 13.24 -2.02 12.99
CA GLU A 4 12.60 -3.32 13.10
C GLU A 4 12.37 -3.89 11.70
N ILE A 5 12.78 -5.14 11.48
CA ILE A 5 12.59 -5.81 10.18
C ILE A 5 11.09 -5.98 9.88
N THR A 6 10.27 -6.11 10.92
CA THR A 6 8.83 -6.24 10.78
C THR A 6 8.15 -5.56 11.96
N SER A 7 7.20 -4.65 11.70
CA SER A 7 6.49 -3.92 12.74
C SER A 7 5.06 -3.57 12.31
N PHE A 8 4.08 -3.82 13.19
CA PHE A 8 2.70 -3.34 13.01
C PHE A 8 2.54 -1.86 13.37
N ASN A 9 3.47 -1.32 14.15
CA ASN A 9 3.38 0.04 14.67
C ASN A 9 4.03 1.01 13.69
N ASN A 10 3.35 1.26 12.57
CA ASN A 10 3.74 2.27 11.60
C ASN A 10 2.53 2.90 10.91
N SER A 11 2.74 4.07 10.31
CA SER A 11 1.67 4.86 9.70
C SER A 11 0.96 4.15 8.54
N PHE A 12 1.61 3.18 7.87
CA PHE A 12 0.96 2.39 6.83
C PHE A 12 -0.09 1.42 7.40
N PHE A 13 0.22 0.69 8.47
CA PHE A 13 -0.76 -0.20 9.11
C PHE A 13 -1.86 0.56 9.83
N GLU A 14 -1.56 1.72 10.40
CA GLU A 14 -2.58 2.64 10.93
C GLU A 14 -3.55 3.09 9.83
N TYR A 15 -3.02 3.48 8.66
CA TYR A 15 -3.83 3.81 7.49
C TYR A 15 -4.73 2.67 7.03
N LEU A 16 -4.21 1.45 6.94
CA LEU A 16 -5.05 0.30 6.58
C LEU A 16 -6.11 0.02 7.65
N CYS A 17 -5.80 0.22 8.93
CA CYS A 17 -6.80 0.11 10.00
C CYS A 17 -7.94 1.12 9.87
N GLY A 18 -7.78 2.19 9.09
CA GLY A 18 -8.85 3.13 8.77
C GLY A 18 -9.99 2.51 7.94
N PHE A 19 -9.78 1.37 7.27
CA PHE A 19 -10.83 0.71 6.48
C PHE A 19 -11.39 -0.51 7.18
N VAL A 20 -12.71 -0.71 7.10
CA VAL A 20 -13.41 -1.86 7.69
C VAL A 20 -12.84 -3.19 7.17
N TRP A 21 -12.44 -3.21 5.89
CA TRP A 21 -11.95 -4.40 5.20
C TRP A 21 -10.68 -5.02 5.80
N PHE A 22 -9.80 -4.22 6.42
CA PHE A 22 -8.52 -4.72 6.97
C PHE A 22 -8.64 -5.13 8.43
N ASP A 23 -9.24 -6.30 8.66
CA ASP A 23 -9.19 -6.96 9.97
C ASP A 23 -7.77 -7.41 10.37
N GLN A 24 -7.62 -7.82 11.63
CA GLN A 24 -6.34 -8.27 12.18
C GLN A 24 -5.74 -9.43 11.38
N ASP A 25 -6.55 -10.43 11.00
CA ASP A 25 -6.08 -11.62 10.28
C ASP A 25 -5.48 -11.26 8.91
N ARG A 26 -6.09 -10.31 8.20
CA ARG A 26 -5.59 -9.81 6.91
C ARG A 26 -4.30 -9.04 7.07
N LEU A 27 -4.21 -8.18 8.07
CA LEU A 27 -2.99 -7.42 8.34
C LEU A 27 -1.84 -8.33 8.77
N GLU A 28 -2.13 -9.35 9.58
CA GLU A 28 -1.15 -10.39 9.93
C GLU A 28 -0.71 -11.21 8.72
N THR A 29 -1.64 -11.55 7.83
CA THR A 29 -1.32 -12.27 6.59
C THR A 29 -0.46 -11.41 5.67
N LEU A 30 -0.78 -10.11 5.54
CA LEU A 30 0.01 -9.14 4.80
C LEU A 30 1.44 -9.08 5.33
N MET A 31 1.60 -8.89 6.63
CA MET A 31 2.91 -8.74 7.28
C MET A 31 3.75 -10.01 7.21
N LYS A 32 3.12 -11.19 7.26
CA LYS A 32 3.80 -12.49 7.03
C LYS A 32 4.26 -12.63 5.59
N ARG A 33 3.53 -12.05 4.62
CA ARG A 33 3.81 -12.14 3.19
C ARG A 33 4.77 -11.06 2.69
N TYR A 34 4.78 -9.89 3.30
CA TYR A 34 5.70 -8.80 2.99
C TYR A 34 6.23 -8.26 4.31
N PRO A 35 7.52 -8.48 4.62
CA PRO A 35 8.14 -7.87 5.78
C PRO A 35 8.14 -6.35 5.62
N ILE A 36 7.26 -5.68 6.36
CA ILE A 36 7.19 -4.22 6.43
C ILE A 36 7.67 -3.81 7.81
N GLY A 37 8.79 -3.09 7.85
CA GLY A 37 9.42 -2.60 9.06
C GLY A 37 8.92 -1.23 9.49
N ALA A 38 9.56 -0.69 10.52
CA ALA A 38 9.33 0.68 10.98
C ALA A 38 10.65 1.35 11.39
N THR A 39 10.75 2.66 11.15
CA THR A 39 11.77 3.51 11.80
C THR A 39 11.38 3.79 13.26
N GLU A 40 12.28 4.36 14.05
CA GLU A 40 11.98 4.79 15.43
C GLU A 40 10.85 5.85 15.49
N GLN A 41 10.58 6.52 14.37
CA GLN A 41 9.55 7.55 14.22
C GLN A 41 8.22 6.98 13.71
N GLY A 42 8.12 5.66 13.53
CA GLY A 42 6.89 5.01 13.05
C GLY A 42 6.69 5.09 11.54
N GLU A 43 7.73 5.44 10.77
CA GLU A 43 7.66 5.46 9.31
C GLU A 43 7.78 4.03 8.76
N PRO A 44 6.88 3.59 7.88
CA PRO A 44 6.93 2.26 7.29
C PRO A 44 8.17 2.08 6.41
N ILE A 45 8.78 0.90 6.50
CA ILE A 45 9.90 0.49 5.66
C ILE A 45 9.50 -0.74 4.84
N PHE A 46 9.41 -0.57 3.52
CA PHE A 46 9.12 -1.64 2.58
C PHE A 46 10.42 -2.31 2.16
N TRP A 47 10.72 -3.48 2.73
CA TRP A 47 11.98 -4.18 2.46
C TRP A 47 11.97 -4.93 1.13
N HIS A 48 13.01 -4.76 0.33
CA HIS A 48 13.26 -5.53 -0.87
C HIS A 48 14.19 -6.69 -0.50
N ILE A 49 13.69 -7.90 -0.70
CA ILE A 49 14.32 -9.15 -0.30
C ILE A 49 14.50 -9.99 -1.56
N ASN A 50 15.75 -10.35 -1.86
CA ASN A 50 16.09 -11.12 -3.05
C ASN A 50 15.75 -12.61 -2.88
N SER A 51 15.96 -13.39 -3.94
CA SER A 51 15.76 -14.86 -3.95
C SER A 51 16.62 -15.63 -2.93
N GLU A 52 17.71 -15.05 -2.43
CA GLU A 52 18.53 -15.63 -1.35
C GLU A 52 18.00 -15.29 0.06
N HIS A 53 16.80 -14.72 0.17
CA HIS A 53 16.20 -14.23 1.40
C HIS A 53 17.06 -13.20 2.14
N LYS A 54 17.73 -12.33 1.38
CA LYS A 54 18.55 -11.24 1.90
C LYS A 54 17.93 -9.90 1.55
N ILE A 55 17.85 -9.02 2.56
CA ILE A 55 17.51 -7.61 2.33
C ILE A 55 18.61 -7.00 1.46
N THR A 56 18.23 -6.26 0.41
CA THR A 56 19.15 -5.56 -0.48
C THR A 56 18.94 -4.05 -0.43
N ASN A 57 17.69 -3.62 -0.33
CA ASN A 57 17.28 -2.24 -0.23
C ASN A 57 15.93 -2.17 0.50
N GLY A 58 15.50 -0.96 0.87
CA GLY A 58 14.19 -0.75 1.45
C GLY A 58 13.76 0.70 1.29
N ARG A 59 12.48 0.90 1.00
CA ARG A 59 11.90 2.23 0.84
C ARG A 59 11.23 2.66 2.13
N ILE A 60 11.63 3.82 2.66
CA ILE A 60 11.08 4.42 3.86
C ILE A 60 10.13 5.54 3.42
N LEU A 61 8.88 5.51 3.87
CA LEU A 61 7.89 6.52 3.49
C LEU A 61 7.49 7.36 4.70
N THR A 62 7.62 8.68 4.59
CA THR A 62 7.00 9.62 5.52
C THR A 62 5.60 9.91 5.01
N MET A 63 4.58 9.38 5.70
CA MET A 63 3.18 9.46 5.25
C MET A 63 2.22 9.75 6.39
N ASP A 64 1.08 10.33 6.03
CA ASP A 64 -0.08 10.55 6.89
C ASP A 64 -0.85 9.25 7.11
N SER A 65 -1.07 8.88 8.38
CA SER A 65 -1.76 7.62 8.71
C SER A 65 -3.27 7.68 8.55
N GLU A 66 -3.90 8.85 8.36
CA GLU A 66 -5.35 8.94 8.16
C GLU A 66 -5.70 8.93 6.66
N THR A 67 -4.96 9.72 5.87
CA THR A 67 -5.23 9.96 4.45
C THR A 67 -4.41 9.07 3.53
N GLY A 68 -3.31 8.48 4.02
CA GLY A 68 -2.36 7.71 3.21
C GLY A 68 -1.47 8.59 2.32
N LYS A 69 -1.49 9.91 2.51
CA LYS A 69 -0.70 10.85 1.71
C LYS A 69 0.78 10.74 2.06
N ILE A 70 1.61 10.56 1.04
CA ILE A 70 3.08 10.54 1.18
C ILE A 70 3.62 11.97 1.07
N TYR A 71 4.47 12.36 2.01
CA TYR A 71 5.12 13.68 2.06
C TYR A 71 6.58 13.63 1.64
N ASP A 72 7.27 12.56 2.01
CA ASP A 72 8.68 12.33 1.68
C ASP A 72 8.97 10.84 1.56
N ALA A 73 10.06 10.51 0.88
CA ALA A 73 10.53 9.14 0.74
C ALA A 73 12.06 9.11 0.76
N SER A 74 12.61 8.16 1.51
CA SER A 74 14.04 7.89 1.53
C SER A 74 14.32 6.41 1.29
N TRP A 75 15.59 6.09 1.04
CA TRP A 75 16.01 4.75 0.71
C TRP A 75 17.09 4.24 1.65
N TYR A 76 16.91 3.01 2.10
CA TYR A 76 17.97 2.19 2.64
C TYR A 76 18.57 1.33 1.52
N TYR A 77 19.89 1.31 1.42
CA TYR A 77 20.62 0.40 0.55
C TYR A 77 21.62 -0.40 1.37
N GLN A 78 21.68 -1.70 1.13
CA GLN A 78 22.73 -2.52 1.69
C GLN A 78 23.96 -2.46 0.76
N ASP A 79 25.04 -1.87 1.28
CA ASP A 79 26.29 -1.73 0.56
C ASP A 79 26.73 -3.04 -0.12
N LYS A 80 27.10 -2.93 -1.40
CA LYS A 80 27.64 -4.01 -2.26
C LYS A 80 26.63 -5.07 -2.72
N ARG A 81 25.34 -4.95 -2.40
CA ARG A 81 24.30 -5.84 -2.96
C ARG A 81 23.57 -5.18 -4.14
N PRO A 82 23.29 -5.93 -5.22
CA PRO A 82 22.38 -5.44 -6.24
C PRO A 82 20.98 -5.27 -5.63
N THR A 83 20.26 -4.22 -6.05
CA THR A 83 18.87 -4.01 -5.68
C THR A 83 17.99 -5.07 -6.35
N CYS A 84 16.84 -5.35 -5.74
CA CYS A 84 15.87 -6.32 -6.26
C CYS A 84 14.44 -5.76 -6.21
N LEU A 85 13.48 -6.48 -6.80
CA LEU A 85 12.07 -6.08 -6.75
C LEU A 85 11.49 -6.27 -5.34
N PHE A 86 10.54 -5.43 -4.96
CA PHE A 86 9.76 -5.65 -3.76
C PHE A 86 8.92 -6.93 -3.93
N GLY A 87 9.07 -7.87 -3.01
CA GLY A 87 8.43 -9.19 -3.07
C GLY A 87 9.14 -10.23 -3.95
N GLU A 88 10.32 -9.94 -4.52
CA GLU A 88 11.02 -10.84 -5.45
C GLU A 88 11.20 -12.26 -4.90
N TYR A 89 11.54 -12.38 -3.61
CA TYR A 89 11.66 -13.67 -2.92
C TYR A 89 10.39 -14.55 -2.96
N LEU A 90 9.23 -13.99 -3.27
CA LEU A 90 7.97 -14.74 -3.42
C LEU A 90 7.90 -15.50 -4.75
N LEU A 91 8.75 -15.19 -5.74
CA LEU A 91 8.74 -15.82 -7.06
C LEU A 91 9.05 -17.32 -7.04
N ASP A 92 9.79 -17.77 -6.01
CA ASP A 92 10.18 -19.17 -5.80
C ASP A 92 9.17 -19.93 -4.94
N SER A 93 8.20 -19.25 -4.34
CA SER A 93 7.28 -19.84 -3.37
C SER A 93 6.09 -20.59 -3.98
N LEU A 94 5.81 -20.40 -5.27
CA LEU A 94 4.65 -20.95 -5.95
C LEU A 94 5.03 -21.64 -7.27
N PRO A 95 4.37 -22.76 -7.62
CA PRO A 95 4.49 -23.34 -8.96
C PRO A 95 3.76 -22.43 -9.96
N SER A 96 4.53 -21.79 -10.86
CA SER A 96 4.04 -20.98 -11.98
C SER A 96 3.08 -19.82 -11.62
N PRO A 97 3.44 -18.90 -10.70
CA PRO A 97 2.59 -17.78 -10.35
C PRO A 97 2.46 -16.80 -11.52
N THR A 98 1.24 -16.29 -11.75
CA THR A 98 1.06 -15.05 -12.50
C THR A 98 1.50 -13.89 -11.62
N VAL A 99 2.44 -13.10 -12.10
CA VAL A 99 2.99 -11.94 -11.39
C VAL A 99 2.16 -10.72 -11.72
N ALA A 100 1.65 -10.03 -10.71
CA ALA A 100 1.12 -8.68 -10.87
C ALA A 100 2.22 -7.68 -10.53
N LEU A 101 2.62 -6.85 -11.50
CA LEU A 101 3.67 -5.86 -11.33
C LEU A 101 3.08 -4.45 -11.26
N VAL A 102 3.45 -3.72 -10.23
CA VAL A 102 3.09 -2.30 -10.03
C VAL A 102 4.35 -1.47 -9.80
N LYS A 103 4.19 -0.16 -9.76
CA LYS A 103 5.30 0.76 -9.51
C LYS A 103 5.68 0.81 -8.04
N ASP A 104 4.70 0.97 -7.14
CA ASP A 104 4.93 1.23 -5.73
C ASP A 104 4.63 0.04 -4.82
N GLU A 105 5.42 -0.06 -3.76
CA GLU A 105 5.40 -1.13 -2.77
C GLU A 105 4.09 -1.14 -1.97
N MET A 106 3.55 0.06 -1.70
CA MET A 106 2.28 0.24 -1.00
C MET A 106 1.12 -0.36 -1.80
N THR A 107 1.04 -0.10 -3.11
CA THR A 107 0.04 -0.72 -3.99
C THR A 107 0.19 -2.24 -4.01
N ALA A 108 1.40 -2.78 -4.15
CA ALA A 108 1.62 -4.23 -4.13
C ALA A 108 1.14 -4.86 -2.82
N ALA A 109 1.50 -4.24 -1.68
CA ALA A 109 1.08 -4.66 -0.35
C ALA A 109 -0.45 -4.64 -0.21
N VAL A 110 -1.09 -3.50 -0.49
CA VAL A 110 -2.56 -3.35 -0.41
C VAL A 110 -3.28 -4.36 -1.29
N MET A 111 -2.86 -4.48 -2.55
CA MET A 111 -3.53 -5.37 -3.51
C MET A 111 -3.36 -6.85 -3.15
N SER A 112 -2.29 -7.21 -2.44
CA SER A 112 -2.08 -8.58 -1.95
C SER A 112 -3.07 -9.03 -0.88
N CYS A 113 -3.75 -8.09 -0.21
CA CYS A 113 -4.79 -8.38 0.79
C CYS A 113 -6.12 -8.82 0.15
N PHE A 114 -6.27 -8.63 -1.16
CA PHE A 114 -7.43 -9.06 -1.91
C PHE A 114 -7.21 -10.45 -2.50
N ARG A 115 -8.29 -11.23 -2.62
CA ARG A 115 -8.21 -12.58 -3.19
C ARG A 115 -8.01 -12.49 -4.70
N THR A 116 -6.75 -12.42 -5.12
CA THR A 116 -6.34 -12.48 -6.52
C THR A 116 -5.46 -13.71 -6.75
N PRO A 117 -5.38 -14.23 -7.99
CA PRO A 117 -4.46 -15.31 -8.33
C PRO A 117 -3.00 -14.82 -8.47
N TYR A 118 -2.72 -13.56 -8.14
CA TYR A 118 -1.45 -12.91 -8.42
C TYR A 118 -0.47 -12.95 -7.25
N VAL A 119 0.82 -13.03 -7.58
CA VAL A 119 1.89 -12.58 -6.70
C VAL A 119 2.19 -11.13 -7.03
N TRP A 120 1.98 -10.22 -6.07
CA TRP A 120 2.18 -8.79 -6.28
C TRP A 120 3.64 -8.41 -6.04
N LEU A 121 4.23 -7.74 -7.01
CA LEU A 121 5.59 -7.19 -6.94
C LEU A 121 5.56 -5.70 -7.25
N ALA A 122 6.54 -4.97 -6.73
CA ALA A 122 6.75 -3.58 -7.10
C ALA A 122 8.20 -3.31 -7.49
N THR A 123 8.38 -2.38 -8.42
CA THR A 123 9.72 -1.94 -8.84
C THR A 123 10.32 -0.95 -7.85
N GLY A 124 9.49 -0.17 -7.15
CA GLY A 124 9.90 0.88 -6.21
C GLY A 124 10.47 2.14 -6.86
N ASN A 125 10.90 2.05 -8.11
CA ASN A 125 11.53 3.13 -8.86
C ASN A 125 10.51 3.97 -9.64
N GLU A 126 10.77 5.28 -9.77
CA GLU A 126 9.98 6.14 -10.66
C GLU A 126 9.97 5.65 -12.12
N LYS A 127 11.07 5.02 -12.54
CA LYS A 127 11.22 4.38 -13.85
C LYS A 127 11.85 3.01 -13.66
N ALA A 128 11.08 1.96 -13.93
CA ALA A 128 11.60 0.61 -14.04
C ALA A 128 12.56 0.52 -15.24
N THR A 129 13.72 -0.08 -15.05
CA THR A 129 14.65 -0.39 -16.14
C THR A 129 14.44 -1.81 -16.65
N PRO A 130 14.79 -2.13 -17.91
CA PRO A 130 14.72 -3.50 -18.41
C PRO A 130 15.50 -4.50 -17.55
N THR A 131 16.62 -4.07 -16.95
CA THR A 131 17.45 -4.90 -16.06
C THR A 131 16.70 -5.29 -14.79
N ASP A 132 15.90 -4.39 -14.23
CA ASP A 132 15.09 -4.65 -13.02
C ASP A 132 14.04 -5.75 -13.26
N LEU A 133 13.68 -6.00 -14.53
CA LEU A 133 12.62 -6.94 -14.92
C LEU A 133 13.17 -8.31 -15.36
N LEU A 134 14.49 -8.47 -15.47
CA LEU A 134 15.12 -9.76 -15.82
C LEU A 134 14.68 -10.93 -14.91
N PRO A 135 14.47 -10.76 -13.59
CA PRO A 135 13.98 -11.84 -12.73
C PRO A 135 12.59 -12.36 -13.12
N LEU A 136 11.85 -11.65 -13.96
CA LEU A 136 10.50 -12.01 -14.39
C LEU A 136 10.47 -12.81 -15.69
N VAL A 137 11.60 -12.96 -16.38
CA VAL A 137 11.69 -13.73 -17.63
C VAL A 137 11.31 -15.19 -17.36
N GLY A 138 10.45 -15.74 -18.21
CA GLY A 138 9.87 -17.09 -18.04
C GLY A 138 8.66 -17.15 -17.10
N LYS A 139 8.20 -16.01 -16.53
CA LYS A 139 6.94 -15.90 -15.78
C LYS A 139 5.89 -15.19 -16.64
N SER A 140 4.61 -15.41 -16.31
CA SER A 140 3.50 -14.63 -16.90
C SER A 140 3.30 -13.37 -16.06
N VAL A 141 3.50 -12.21 -16.67
CA VAL A 141 3.44 -10.90 -15.97
C VAL A 141 2.20 -10.12 -16.42
N VAL A 142 1.45 -9.59 -15.47
CA VAL A 142 0.41 -8.59 -15.68
C VAL A 142 0.85 -7.31 -15.00
N VAL A 143 1.07 -6.26 -15.79
CA VAL A 143 1.43 -4.95 -15.26
C VAL A 143 0.18 -4.13 -15.03
N PHE A 144 0.11 -3.46 -13.89
CA PHE A 144 -0.93 -2.50 -13.54
C PHE A 144 -0.28 -1.11 -13.42
N PRO A 145 -0.17 -0.36 -14.52
CA PRO A 145 0.39 0.99 -14.52
C PRO A 145 -0.41 1.95 -13.64
N ASP A 146 0.30 2.94 -13.10
CA ASP A 146 -0.35 4.17 -12.63
C ASP A 146 -1.04 4.86 -13.82
N LYS A 147 -2.05 5.68 -13.52
CA LYS A 147 -2.80 6.46 -14.51
C LYS A 147 -1.85 7.36 -15.31
N GLY A 148 -1.82 7.18 -16.64
CA GLY A 148 -0.94 7.92 -17.56
C GLY A 148 0.42 7.29 -17.82
N ASP A 149 0.77 6.17 -17.14
CA ASP A 149 2.06 5.49 -17.31
C ASP A 149 2.00 4.29 -18.27
N TYR A 150 0.85 4.00 -18.90
CA TYR A 150 0.66 2.85 -19.80
C TYR A 150 1.75 2.75 -20.88
N SER A 151 1.96 3.82 -21.65
CA SER A 151 2.94 3.82 -22.75
C SER A 151 4.37 3.64 -22.27
N LYS A 152 4.72 4.20 -21.11
CA LYS A 152 6.06 4.04 -20.52
C LYS A 152 6.33 2.59 -20.15
N TRP A 153 5.34 1.93 -19.54
CA TRP A 153 5.43 0.50 -19.24
C TRP A 153 5.54 -0.33 -20.51
N GLN A 154 4.80 0.01 -21.56
CA GLN A 154 4.88 -0.67 -22.84
C GLN A 154 6.28 -0.60 -23.44
N GLU A 155 6.90 0.58 -23.46
CA GLU A 155 8.28 0.75 -23.94
C GLU A 155 9.29 -0.05 -23.10
N THR A 156 9.20 0.04 -21.77
CA THR A 156 10.12 -0.69 -20.87
C THR A 156 10.01 -2.20 -21.03
N LEU A 157 8.80 -2.75 -21.09
CA LEU A 157 8.58 -4.20 -21.19
C LEU A 157 9.00 -4.76 -22.55
N GLN A 158 8.78 -4.01 -23.64
CA GLN A 158 9.22 -4.40 -24.98
C GLN A 158 10.75 -4.47 -25.11
N ALA A 159 11.48 -3.73 -24.27
CA ALA A 159 12.93 -3.77 -24.24
C ALA A 159 13.50 -5.00 -23.49
N VAL A 160 12.65 -5.81 -22.84
CA VAL A 160 13.07 -7.04 -22.14
C VAL A 160 12.84 -8.25 -23.06
N PRO A 161 13.91 -8.94 -23.51
CA PRO A 161 13.77 -10.11 -24.38
C PRO A 161 13.09 -11.27 -23.65
N ASP A 162 12.28 -12.03 -24.38
CA ASP A 162 11.57 -13.24 -23.91
C ASP A 162 10.62 -13.06 -22.71
N LEU A 163 10.26 -11.81 -22.37
CA LEU A 163 9.28 -11.51 -21.34
C LEU A 163 7.85 -11.68 -21.86
N GLN A 164 7.06 -12.53 -21.21
CA GLN A 164 5.63 -12.67 -21.47
C GLN A 164 4.84 -11.72 -20.58
N PHE A 165 4.25 -10.68 -21.16
CA PHE A 165 3.53 -9.67 -20.39
C PHE A 165 2.19 -9.26 -20.99
N HIS A 166 1.30 -8.79 -20.11
CA HIS A 166 0.08 -8.06 -20.45
C HIS A 166 0.06 -6.76 -19.65
N ILE A 167 -0.37 -5.65 -20.25
CA ILE A 167 -0.51 -4.37 -19.57
C ILE A 167 -2.00 -4.10 -19.40
N SER A 168 -2.44 -3.95 -18.16
CA SER A 168 -3.81 -3.61 -17.82
C SER A 168 -4.09 -2.16 -18.15
N ASP A 169 -5.18 -1.89 -18.87
CA ASP A 169 -5.66 -0.54 -19.17
C ASP A 169 -6.71 -0.03 -18.14
N VAL A 170 -6.86 -0.73 -17.01
CA VAL A 170 -7.86 -0.42 -15.98
C VAL A 170 -7.72 1.02 -15.46
N MET A 171 -6.49 1.50 -15.26
CA MET A 171 -6.24 2.84 -14.74
C MET A 171 -6.43 3.95 -15.79
N GLU A 172 -6.25 3.64 -17.08
CA GLU A 172 -6.56 4.57 -18.18
C GLU A 172 -8.07 4.79 -18.33
N LYS A 173 -8.86 3.75 -18.05
CA LYS A 173 -10.33 3.78 -18.09
C LYS A 173 -10.96 4.26 -16.79
N ALA A 174 -10.19 4.32 -15.69
CA ALA A 174 -10.69 4.71 -14.39
C ALA A 174 -11.12 6.20 -14.39
N GLN A 175 -12.37 6.44 -14.01
CA GLN A 175 -12.91 7.77 -13.81
C GLN A 175 -12.52 8.30 -12.42
N GLY A 176 -12.36 9.62 -12.29
CA GLY A 176 -11.96 10.27 -11.04
C GLY A 176 -10.45 10.41 -10.84
N ASP A 177 -10.09 10.82 -9.63
CA ASP A 177 -8.74 11.27 -9.26
C ASP A 177 -7.86 10.15 -8.66
N CYS A 178 -8.26 8.89 -8.81
CA CYS A 178 -7.43 7.75 -8.43
C CYS A 178 -6.28 7.59 -9.44
N HIS A 179 -5.05 7.53 -8.93
CA HIS A 179 -3.84 7.38 -9.73
C HIS A 179 -3.29 5.95 -9.72
N THR A 180 -3.55 5.15 -8.68
CA THR A 180 -3.13 3.75 -8.58
C THR A 180 -4.32 2.80 -8.43
N ILE A 181 -4.11 1.52 -8.77
CA ILE A 181 -5.15 0.49 -8.58
C ILE A 181 -5.52 0.32 -7.11
N ALA A 182 -4.57 0.50 -6.19
CA ALA A 182 -4.85 0.45 -4.75
C ALA A 182 -5.78 1.59 -4.32
N GLN A 183 -5.55 2.82 -4.78
CA GLN A 183 -6.45 3.95 -4.52
C GLN A 183 -7.87 3.69 -5.08
N MET A 184 -7.95 3.15 -6.30
CA MET A 184 -9.22 2.80 -6.91
C MET A 184 -9.98 1.74 -6.11
N VAL A 185 -9.29 0.74 -5.55
CA VAL A 185 -9.91 -0.31 -4.73
C VAL A 185 -10.27 0.21 -3.33
N LEU A 186 -9.40 0.98 -2.69
CA LEU A 186 -9.59 1.54 -1.36
C LEU A 186 -10.72 2.57 -1.31
N SER A 187 -10.89 3.39 -2.35
CA SER A 187 -12.00 4.35 -2.45
C SER A 187 -13.39 3.70 -2.49
N GLN A 188 -13.45 2.39 -2.79
CA GLN A 188 -14.68 1.59 -2.75
C GLN A 188 -14.90 0.89 -1.41
N GLN A 189 -13.93 0.96 -0.49
CA GLN A 189 -14.02 0.34 0.82
C GLN A 189 -14.62 1.30 1.86
N PRO A 190 -15.53 0.84 2.72
CA PRO A 190 -16.02 1.66 3.81
C PRO A 190 -14.91 1.92 4.84
N LEU A 191 -14.83 3.17 5.30
CA LEU A 191 -13.98 3.57 6.42
C LEU A 191 -14.58 3.08 7.74
N ARG A 192 -13.73 2.77 8.71
CA ARG A 192 -14.15 2.53 10.09
C ARG A 192 -14.63 3.86 10.68
N PRO A 193 -15.77 3.87 11.39
CA PRO A 193 -16.21 5.08 12.08
C PRO A 193 -15.17 5.51 13.10
N THR A 194 -14.93 6.82 13.18
CA THR A 194 -14.21 7.45 14.29
C THR A 194 -14.93 7.17 15.61
N GLU A 195 -14.24 7.38 16.74
CA GLU A 195 -14.86 7.20 18.06
C GLU A 195 -16.11 8.10 18.24
N VAL A 196 -16.08 9.31 17.68
CA VAL A 196 -17.21 10.26 17.76
C VAL A 196 -18.38 9.80 16.89
N GLU A 197 -18.12 9.32 15.67
CA GLU A 197 -19.15 8.74 14.81
C GLU A 197 -19.74 7.47 15.43
N ALA A 198 -18.90 6.60 15.99
CA ALA A 198 -19.36 5.41 16.69
C ALA A 198 -20.20 5.76 17.93
N ALA A 199 -19.85 6.84 18.64
CA ALA A 199 -20.66 7.36 19.73
C ALA A 199 -22.03 7.85 19.24
N LEU A 200 -22.07 8.59 18.14
CA LEU A 200 -23.32 9.03 17.52
C LEU A 200 -24.17 7.83 17.09
N MET A 201 -23.59 6.82 16.44
CA MET A 201 -24.30 5.59 16.06
C MET A 201 -24.93 4.90 17.28
N ARG A 202 -24.20 4.78 18.39
CA ARG A 202 -24.75 4.24 19.66
C ARG A 202 -25.90 5.07 20.22
N MET A 203 -25.83 6.40 20.08
CA MET A 203 -26.90 7.30 20.52
C MET A 203 -28.15 7.13 19.65
N GLU A 204 -27.99 7.03 18.33
CA GLU A 204 -29.08 6.79 17.38
C GLU A 204 -29.76 5.44 17.61
N ASP A 205 -28.99 4.39 17.88
CA ASP A 205 -29.51 3.06 18.25
C ASP A 205 -30.33 3.11 19.55
N ALA A 206 -29.88 3.89 20.54
CA ALA A 206 -30.58 4.06 21.80
C ALA A 206 -31.86 4.92 21.66
N ASN A 207 -31.86 5.90 20.75
CA ASN A 207 -33.01 6.76 20.48
C ASN A 207 -33.04 7.20 19.00
N PRO A 208 -33.92 6.60 18.17
CA PRO A 208 -34.04 6.94 16.75
C PRO A 208 -34.39 8.41 16.46
N ASN A 209 -34.93 9.15 17.44
CA ASN A 209 -35.19 10.58 17.29
C ASN A 209 -33.90 11.42 17.15
N ILE A 210 -32.75 10.91 17.60
CA ILE A 210 -31.46 11.59 17.47
C ILE A 210 -31.08 11.68 15.99
N ALA A 211 -31.23 10.61 15.22
CA ALA A 211 -31.00 10.62 13.77
C ALA A 211 -31.94 11.62 13.06
N LEU A 212 -33.20 11.72 13.50
CA LEU A 212 -34.15 12.70 12.97
C LEU A 212 -33.72 14.14 13.26
N LEU A 213 -33.21 14.42 14.46
CA LEU A 213 -32.72 15.74 14.85
C LEU A 213 -31.45 16.13 14.09
N VAL A 214 -30.49 15.21 13.95
CA VAL A 214 -29.27 15.41 13.14
C VAL A 214 -29.66 15.83 11.72
N LYS A 215 -30.58 15.08 11.10
CA LYS A 215 -31.07 15.39 9.74
C LYS A 215 -31.87 16.69 9.67
N ALA A 216 -32.78 16.94 10.62
CA ALA A 216 -33.65 18.11 10.61
C ALA A 216 -32.89 19.42 10.85
N LEU A 217 -31.83 19.38 11.65
CA LEU A 217 -31.02 20.53 12.01
C LEU A 217 -29.74 20.66 11.16
N GLY A 218 -29.44 19.68 10.30
CA GLY A 218 -28.23 19.67 9.48
C GLY A 218 -26.95 19.62 10.33
N LEU A 219 -26.95 18.80 11.38
CA LEU A 219 -25.81 18.70 12.28
C LEU A 219 -24.69 17.85 11.65
N GLU A 220 -23.45 18.27 11.87
CA GLU A 220 -22.25 17.55 11.45
C GLU A 220 -21.48 17.06 12.67
N VAL A 221 -20.82 15.90 12.53
CA VAL A 221 -19.94 15.37 13.57
C VAL A 221 -18.65 16.19 13.58
N VAL A 222 -18.32 16.78 14.74
CA VAL A 222 -17.09 17.57 14.92
C VAL A 222 -16.19 16.87 15.93
N GLY A 223 -14.98 16.49 15.52
CA GLY A 223 -13.97 15.93 16.42
C GLY A 223 -13.36 17.00 17.34
N HIS A 224 -13.09 16.65 18.60
CA HIS A 224 -12.36 17.55 19.51
C HIS A 224 -10.85 17.53 19.20
N PHE A 225 -10.31 18.61 18.63
CA PHE A 225 -8.87 18.87 18.68
C PHE A 225 -8.49 19.20 20.14
N THR A 226 -7.75 18.31 20.80
CA THR A 226 -7.14 18.62 22.08
C THR A 226 -6.10 19.73 21.88
N HIS A 227 -6.46 20.97 22.18
CA HIS A 227 -5.49 22.02 22.41
C HIS A 227 -4.52 21.57 23.51
N GLN A 228 -3.26 21.30 23.14
CA GLN A 228 -2.17 21.24 24.10
C GLN A 228 -2.15 22.57 24.87
N ARG A 229 -2.47 22.52 26.16
CA ARG A 229 -2.20 23.63 27.05
C ARG A 229 -0.68 23.78 27.10
N HIS A 230 -0.16 24.85 26.50
CA HIS A 230 1.13 25.38 26.88
C HIS A 230 1.10 25.67 28.38
N SER A 231 1.67 24.78 29.18
CA SER A 231 2.18 25.14 30.49
C SER A 231 3.45 25.95 30.28
N GLN A 232 3.34 27.27 30.39
CA GLN A 232 4.50 28.09 30.71
C GLN A 232 5.05 27.64 32.06
N GLY A 233 6.34 27.32 32.07
CA GLY A 233 7.22 27.22 33.24
C GLY A 233 8.55 27.84 32.83
#